data_AF-A0AA39HZ55-F1
#
_entry.id   AF-A0AA39HZ55-F1
#
_cell.length_a   1.000
_cell.length_b   1.000
_cell.length_c   1.000
_cell.angle_alpha   90.00
_cell.angle_beta   90.00
_cell.angle_gamma   90.00
#
_symmetry.space_group_name_H-M   'P 1'
#
loop_
_entity.id
_entity.type
_entity.pdbx_description
1 polymer ?
#
loop_
_entity_poly.entity_id
_entity_poly.type
_entity_poly.pdbx_seq_one_letter_code
_entity_poly.pdbx_strand_id
1 'polypeptide(L)'
;MLIKEYRIPLPLGLDEYRRGQLYAMSEASKAETGGGEGVEVLKSEPFTSTDIRKGEELSGIYTKKIYRIKNKLPWFIRKVLPDSVMVLEEECWNAYPYSKTIVTNPCNMKNDFYMIIESMHIADSGETDNALDLSKKLLKQREVVLLDIYDDKYLNKRIDIRGDTDPRKFRSRKTGRGPLTPDWIDTAEPMMCCYKVVQGHFKWFGLQNRVERLIHKQYPRLFTRFHREVFCWIDRWYHLTMDDIREMEEETAEHLRSQLNEGPLRGMEYRVLVPLEVDEYRRGQLFAVAEASKAETGGGEGVEVLKSEPFTSSDLRPGEELSGIYTKKIYHVKSKVPWIVRKMFPESALILEEECWNAYPYSKTVVTNTGYMKNDFYIIIESMHLADSGDTENALDLPKNLLKQRDVVMLDIYDDKYLNKKTDIKPDTNPRTFKSKKTGRGPLRSDWTSSTEPVMCCYKVVQAHFKWFGLQSRVERVIHKQYPRLFTRFHREVFCWIDKWIELTMESIQEMEEETAELLKSQLKQGNVRGMVCNSDDDK
;
A
#
# COMPACT_ATOMS: atom_id res chain seq x y z
N MET A 1 14.56 -3.48 35.92
CA MET A 1 14.85 -2.66 34.74
C MET A 1 16.29 -2.91 34.38
N LEU A 2 16.52 -3.53 33.23
CA LEU A 2 17.86 -3.76 32.70
C LEU A 2 18.28 -2.54 31.88
N ILE A 3 19.49 -2.04 32.09
CA ILE A 3 20.08 -0.91 31.36
C ILE A 3 21.39 -1.37 30.74
N LYS A 4 21.53 -1.19 29.43
CA LYS A 4 22.77 -1.49 28.70
C LYS A 4 23.18 -0.31 27.83
N GLU A 5 24.46 -0.02 27.79
CA GLU A 5 25.06 0.92 26.84
C GLU A 5 25.78 0.13 25.77
N TYR A 6 25.36 0.31 24.52
CA TYR A 6 26.00 -0.28 23.36
C TYR A 6 26.88 0.79 22.71
N ARG A 7 28.18 0.49 22.63
CA ARG A 7 29.16 1.33 21.93
C ARG A 7 29.41 0.73 20.56
N ILE A 8 29.15 1.48 19.51
CA ILE A 8 29.28 1.01 18.12
C ILE A 8 30.26 1.93 17.39
N PRO A 9 31.56 1.59 17.36
CA PRO A 9 32.52 2.28 16.51
C PRO A 9 32.15 2.12 15.04
N LEU A 10 32.49 3.11 14.21
CA LEU A 10 32.25 3.13 12.78
C LEU A 10 33.38 3.89 12.05
N PRO A 11 33.83 3.40 10.89
CA PRO A 11 34.86 4.05 10.07
C PRO A 11 34.25 5.18 9.20
N LEU A 12 33.54 6.10 9.87
CA LEU A 12 32.78 7.20 9.30
C LEU A 12 33.07 8.49 10.08
N GLY A 13 32.94 9.64 9.42
CA GLY A 13 32.84 10.94 10.10
C GLY A 13 31.44 11.19 10.65
N LEU A 14 31.31 12.11 11.62
CA LEU A 14 30.02 12.45 12.22
C LEU A 14 28.99 12.96 11.19
N ASP A 15 29.41 13.78 10.24
CA ASP A 15 28.52 14.30 9.19
C ASP A 15 28.09 13.21 8.20
N GLU A 16 29.00 12.28 7.88
CA GLU A 16 28.71 11.13 7.02
C GLU A 16 27.70 10.20 7.69
N TYR A 17 27.91 9.88 8.98
CA TYR A 17 26.99 9.04 9.74
C TYR A 17 25.61 9.67 9.88
N ARG A 18 25.54 11.01 10.04
CA ARG A 18 24.26 11.75 10.08
C ARG A 18 23.39 11.43 8.86
N ARG A 19 23.98 11.37 7.66
CA ARG A 19 23.27 11.01 6.42
C ARG A 19 23.05 9.50 6.31
N GLY A 20 24.09 8.71 6.55
CA GLY A 20 24.07 7.25 6.38
C GLY A 20 23.04 6.56 7.28
N GLN A 21 22.86 7.02 8.53
CA GLN A 21 21.87 6.43 9.42
C GLN A 21 20.43 6.69 8.95
N LEU A 22 20.14 7.87 8.39
CA LEU A 22 18.80 8.23 7.92
C LEU A 22 18.45 7.43 6.66
N TYR A 23 19.39 7.36 5.71
CA TYR A 23 19.27 6.50 4.53
C TYR A 23 18.99 5.03 4.92
N ALA A 24 19.84 4.46 5.78
CA ALA A 24 19.70 3.07 6.19
C ALA A 24 18.40 2.82 6.96
N MET A 25 17.92 3.79 7.75
CA MET A 25 16.66 3.68 8.47
C MET A 25 15.47 3.69 7.50
N SER A 26 15.49 4.50 6.45
CA SER A 26 14.47 4.49 5.39
C SER A 26 14.43 3.15 4.66
N GLU A 27 15.57 2.63 4.22
CA GLU A 27 15.65 1.33 3.55
C GLU A 27 15.24 0.16 4.47
N ALA A 28 15.68 0.18 5.73
CA ALA A 28 15.27 -0.82 6.72
C ALA A 28 13.76 -0.79 6.96
N SER A 29 13.16 0.40 7.03
CA SER A 29 11.71 0.55 7.21
C SER A 29 10.94 -0.05 6.03
N LYS A 30 11.39 0.18 4.78
CA LYS A 30 10.81 -0.43 3.57
C LYS A 30 10.92 -1.96 3.58
N ALA A 31 12.08 -2.50 3.90
CA ALA A 31 12.31 -3.95 3.91
C ALA A 31 11.50 -4.69 5.00
N GLU A 32 11.19 -3.98 6.09
CA GLU A 32 10.51 -4.52 7.25
C GLU A 32 8.98 -4.29 7.21
N THR A 33 8.45 -3.62 6.17
CA THR A 33 7.02 -3.29 6.03
C THR A 33 6.36 -4.05 4.89
N GLY A 34 5.17 -4.61 5.17
CA GLY A 34 4.38 -5.38 4.22
C GLY A 34 3.42 -6.36 4.90
N GLY A 35 2.33 -6.73 4.22
CA GLY A 35 1.38 -7.73 4.71
C GLY A 35 0.65 -7.36 6.02
N GLY A 36 0.44 -6.07 6.27
CA GLY A 36 -0.20 -5.56 7.49
C GLY A 36 0.75 -5.40 8.69
N GLU A 37 2.04 -5.65 8.52
CA GLU A 37 3.10 -5.43 9.52
C GLU A 37 4.13 -4.41 9.04
N GLY A 38 4.87 -3.81 9.98
CA GLY A 38 5.91 -2.83 9.64
C GLY A 38 5.78 -1.51 10.38
N VAL A 39 6.29 -0.44 9.74
CA VAL A 39 6.52 0.87 10.35
C VAL A 39 5.64 1.94 9.70
N GLU A 40 4.72 2.52 10.44
CA GLU A 40 3.89 3.64 10.00
C GLU A 40 4.48 4.95 10.49
N VAL A 41 4.75 5.91 9.61
CA VAL A 41 5.19 7.24 10.04
C VAL A 41 3.95 8.13 10.22
N LEU A 42 3.61 8.50 11.45
CA LEU A 42 2.47 9.37 11.75
C LEU A 42 2.80 10.85 11.65
N LYS A 43 3.97 11.25 12.18
CA LYS A 43 4.44 12.63 12.17
C LYS A 43 5.94 12.68 11.89
N SER A 44 6.36 13.74 11.20
CA SER A 44 7.76 14.10 10.98
C SER A 44 7.81 15.62 10.86
N GLU A 45 8.23 16.30 11.92
CA GLU A 45 8.18 17.77 12.00
C GLU A 45 9.37 18.34 12.78
N PRO A 46 9.83 19.56 12.46
CA PRO A 46 10.84 20.24 13.27
C PRO A 46 10.37 20.46 14.71
N PHE A 47 11.30 20.41 15.67
CA PHE A 47 11.02 20.75 17.07
C PHE A 47 12.13 21.60 17.67
N THR A 48 11.77 22.37 18.69
CA THR A 48 12.67 22.99 19.66
C THR A 48 12.10 22.76 21.06
N SER A 49 12.87 22.21 21.99
CA SER A 49 12.39 21.89 23.34
C SER A 49 13.52 21.84 24.37
N THR A 50 13.22 22.24 25.60
CA THR A 50 14.08 22.13 26.80
C THR A 50 13.72 20.94 27.70
N ASP A 51 12.65 20.21 27.38
CA ASP A 51 12.10 19.14 28.24
C ASP A 51 12.72 17.76 27.94
N ILE A 52 13.41 17.61 26.80
CA ILE A 52 13.92 16.32 26.32
C ILE A 52 15.17 15.89 27.11
N ARG A 53 16.08 16.83 27.34
CA ARG A 53 17.33 16.64 28.09
C ARG A 53 17.53 17.82 29.03
N LYS A 54 17.64 17.51 30.33
CA LYS A 54 17.63 18.51 31.39
C LYS A 54 18.77 19.52 31.22
N GLY A 55 18.43 20.80 31.12
CA GLY A 55 19.40 21.89 31.05
C GLY A 55 19.92 22.20 29.64
N GLU A 56 19.38 21.57 28.60
CA GLU A 56 19.76 21.79 27.21
C GLU A 56 18.52 22.16 26.39
N GLU A 57 18.61 23.23 25.59
CA GLU A 57 17.63 23.50 24.53
C GLU A 57 18.06 22.73 23.27
N LEU A 58 17.21 21.81 22.83
CA LEU A 58 17.49 20.95 21.69
C LEU A 58 16.59 21.32 20.53
N SER A 59 17.16 21.41 19.33
CA SER A 59 16.43 21.58 18.08
C SER A 59 16.77 20.46 17.09
N GLY A 60 15.77 19.99 16.37
CA GLY A 60 15.92 18.84 15.47
C GLY A 60 14.62 18.42 14.83
N ILE A 61 14.50 17.13 14.52
CA ILE A 61 13.29 16.54 13.93
C ILE A 61 12.64 15.59 14.93
N TYR A 62 11.35 15.80 15.18
CA TYR A 62 10.49 14.92 15.92
C TYR A 62 9.80 13.97 14.95
N THR A 63 9.84 12.68 15.24
CA THR A 63 9.07 11.68 14.50
C THR A 63 8.21 10.87 15.44
N LYS A 64 7.01 10.56 14.97
CA LYS A 64 6.07 9.65 15.64
C LYS A 64 5.76 8.49 14.72
N LYS A 65 5.97 7.25 15.16
CA LYS A 65 5.78 6.05 14.36
C LYS A 65 4.97 4.99 15.07
N ILE A 66 4.26 4.15 14.32
CA ILE A 66 3.61 2.92 14.82
C ILE A 66 4.35 1.71 14.26
N TYR A 67 4.78 0.80 15.13
CA TYR A 67 5.34 -0.50 14.76
C TYR A 67 4.32 -1.62 14.98
N ARG A 68 3.98 -2.35 13.92
CA ARG A 68 3.16 -3.56 13.98
C ARG A 68 4.08 -4.77 13.86
N ILE A 69 4.28 -5.50 14.95
CA ILE A 69 5.36 -6.50 15.08
C ILE A 69 4.90 -7.94 15.36
N LYS A 70 3.62 -8.25 15.11
CA LYS A 70 3.01 -9.52 15.51
C LYS A 70 3.82 -10.74 15.06
N ASN A 71 4.03 -10.92 13.75
CA ASN A 71 4.76 -12.07 13.20
C ASN A 71 6.27 -11.99 13.41
N LYS A 72 6.79 -10.82 13.83
CA LYS A 72 8.18 -10.65 14.25
C LYS A 72 8.46 -11.14 15.67
N LEU A 73 7.41 -11.41 16.45
CA LEU A 73 7.53 -11.95 17.80
C LEU A 73 7.59 -13.48 17.81
N PRO A 74 8.40 -14.09 18.71
CA PRO A 74 8.39 -15.52 18.97
C PRO A 74 6.99 -16.08 19.20
N TRP A 75 6.72 -17.28 18.70
CA TRP A 75 5.37 -17.88 18.71
C TRP A 75 4.74 -17.95 20.11
N PHE A 76 5.55 -18.17 21.16
CA PHE A 76 5.04 -18.25 22.53
C PHE A 76 4.58 -16.90 23.07
N ILE A 77 5.14 -15.78 22.60
CA ILE A 77 4.67 -14.42 22.95
C ILE A 77 3.35 -14.15 22.23
N ARG A 78 3.26 -14.52 20.95
CA ARG A 78 2.05 -14.39 20.14
C ARG A 78 0.83 -15.12 20.71
N LYS A 79 1.02 -16.22 21.44
CA LYS A 79 -0.08 -16.98 22.05
C LYS A 79 -0.58 -16.42 23.40
N VAL A 80 0.25 -15.62 24.08
CA VAL A 80 -0.06 -15.17 25.44
C VAL A 80 -0.50 -13.71 25.46
N LEU A 81 0.10 -12.87 24.62
CA LEU A 81 -0.25 -11.45 24.56
C LEU A 81 -1.35 -11.22 23.52
N PRO A 82 -2.37 -10.39 23.82
CA PRO A 82 -3.32 -9.90 22.82
C PRO A 82 -2.61 -9.19 21.67
N ASP A 83 -3.18 -9.24 20.47
CA ASP A 83 -2.63 -8.58 19.28
C ASP A 83 -2.41 -7.07 19.47
N SER A 84 -3.27 -6.42 20.27
CA SER A 84 -3.17 -5.01 20.61
C SER A 84 -1.90 -4.64 21.39
N VAL A 85 -1.25 -5.61 22.05
CA VAL A 85 0.06 -5.42 22.71
C VAL A 85 1.22 -5.44 21.70
N MET A 86 0.97 -5.88 20.47
CA MET A 86 1.97 -6.01 19.40
C MET A 86 1.99 -4.80 18.46
N VAL A 87 1.28 -3.74 18.83
CA VAL A 87 1.29 -2.43 18.19
C VAL A 87 2.03 -1.48 19.13
N LEU A 88 3.23 -1.05 18.74
CA LEU A 88 4.05 -0.16 19.55
C LEU A 88 4.05 1.25 18.96
N GLU A 89 4.03 2.25 19.82
CA GLU A 89 4.17 3.65 19.42
C GLU A 89 5.58 4.11 19.75
N GLU A 90 6.28 4.67 18.77
CA GLU A 90 7.60 5.27 18.92
C GLU A 90 7.50 6.77 18.77
N GLU A 91 8.06 7.50 19.72
CA GLU A 91 8.33 8.92 19.62
C GLU A 91 9.84 9.13 19.65
N CYS A 92 10.39 9.83 18.66
CA CYS A 92 11.82 10.06 18.53
C CYS A 92 12.12 11.54 18.31
N TRP A 93 12.94 12.11 19.19
CA TRP A 93 13.50 13.46 19.11
C TRP A 93 14.95 13.36 18.65
N ASN A 94 15.18 13.61 17.36
CA ASN A 94 16.50 13.56 16.75
C ASN A 94 17.10 14.97 16.64
N ALA A 95 17.93 15.34 17.62
CA ALA A 95 18.69 16.58 17.68
C ALA A 95 20.19 16.28 17.52
N TYR A 96 20.54 15.66 16.39
CA TYR A 96 21.89 15.16 16.11
C TYR A 96 22.98 16.18 16.51
N PRO A 97 23.99 15.78 17.31
CA PRO A 97 24.45 14.41 17.57
C PRO A 97 23.71 13.65 18.68
N TYR A 98 22.73 14.25 19.35
CA TYR A 98 21.91 13.56 20.35
C TYR A 98 20.58 13.07 19.76
N SER A 99 20.09 11.94 20.24
CA SER A 99 18.70 11.53 19.96
C SER A 99 18.09 10.78 21.13
N LYS A 100 16.80 10.98 21.36
CA LYS A 100 16.01 10.24 22.34
C LYS A 100 14.83 9.58 21.66
N THR A 101 14.68 8.28 21.85
CA THR A 101 13.56 7.49 21.34
C THR A 101 12.85 6.83 22.49
N ILE A 102 11.53 6.97 22.54
CA ILE A 102 10.66 6.34 23.53
C ILE A 102 9.68 5.46 22.79
N VAL A 103 9.67 4.16 23.11
CA VAL A 103 8.73 3.18 22.57
C VAL A 103 7.77 2.75 23.66
N THR A 104 6.47 2.88 23.43
CA THR A 104 5.41 2.55 24.39
C THR A 104 4.33 1.67 23.76
N ASN A 105 3.43 1.14 24.58
CA ASN A 105 2.17 0.53 24.13
C ASN A 105 1.02 1.23 24.88
N PRO A 106 0.52 2.36 24.34
CA PRO A 106 -0.40 3.23 25.08
C PRO A 106 -1.78 2.60 25.28
N CYS A 107 -2.24 1.76 24.34
CA CYS A 107 -3.58 1.19 24.36
C CYS A 107 -3.79 0.16 25.47
N ASN A 108 -2.80 -0.71 25.74
CA ASN A 108 -3.01 -1.88 26.59
C ASN A 108 -2.07 -1.95 27.78
N MET A 109 -0.78 -1.61 27.62
CA MET A 109 0.20 -1.73 28.69
C MET A 109 0.40 -0.43 29.46
N LYS A 110 0.15 0.74 28.86
CA LYS A 110 0.35 2.04 29.50
C LYS A 110 1.76 2.11 30.15
N ASN A 111 1.83 2.24 31.47
CA ASN A 111 3.08 2.34 32.22
C ASN A 111 3.80 0.99 32.43
N ASP A 112 3.15 -0.13 32.11
CA ASP A 112 3.70 -1.46 32.28
C ASP A 112 4.62 -1.87 31.10
N PHE A 113 4.73 -1.07 30.04
CA PHE A 113 5.75 -1.24 29.01
C PHE A 113 6.29 0.10 28.50
N TYR A 114 7.60 0.24 28.55
CA TYR A 114 8.31 1.27 27.80
C TYR A 114 9.73 0.80 27.47
N MET A 115 10.26 1.32 26.38
CA MET A 115 11.69 1.30 26.08
C MET A 115 12.17 2.72 25.85
N ILE A 116 13.28 3.08 26.46
CA ILE A 116 13.94 4.36 26.24
C ILE A 116 15.30 4.06 25.62
N ILE A 117 15.57 4.67 24.47
CA ILE A 117 16.83 4.58 23.75
C ILE A 117 17.37 6.00 23.65
N GLU A 118 18.49 6.26 24.30
CA GLU A 118 19.22 7.52 24.16
C GLU A 118 20.51 7.26 23.41
N SER A 119 20.85 8.14 22.46
CA SER A 119 22.05 8.03 21.66
C SER A 119 22.85 9.32 21.67
N MET A 120 24.16 9.20 21.83
CA MET A 120 25.13 10.26 21.57
C MET A 120 26.13 9.79 20.52
N HIS A 121 26.52 10.66 19.59
CA HIS A 121 27.47 10.35 18.53
C HIS A 121 28.72 11.22 18.70
N ILE A 122 29.87 10.60 18.90
CA ILE A 122 31.14 11.29 19.23
C ILE A 122 32.22 10.81 18.24
N ALA A 123 33.12 11.72 17.86
CA ALA A 123 34.28 11.42 17.01
C ALA A 123 35.40 10.74 17.81
N ASP A 124 35.13 9.53 18.31
CA ASP A 124 36.08 8.66 19.00
C ASP A 124 35.84 7.18 18.67
N SER A 125 36.64 6.28 19.25
CA SER A 125 36.58 4.82 19.08
C SER A 125 35.75 4.09 20.15
N GLY A 126 34.95 4.81 20.96
CA GLY A 126 34.16 4.20 22.05
C GLY A 126 34.78 4.35 23.45
N GLU A 127 35.67 5.31 23.63
CA GLU A 127 36.42 5.53 24.88
C GLU A 127 35.72 6.45 25.88
N THR A 128 34.88 7.39 25.42
CA THR A 128 34.18 8.35 26.29
C THR A 128 33.30 7.63 27.32
N ASP A 129 33.64 7.81 28.60
CA ASP A 129 32.79 7.32 29.68
C ASP A 129 31.59 8.25 29.91
N ASN A 130 30.44 7.65 30.18
CA ASN A 130 29.19 8.34 30.48
C ASN A 130 28.79 9.44 29.46
N ALA A 131 28.95 9.16 28.16
CA ALA A 131 28.65 10.09 27.06
C ALA A 131 27.24 10.72 27.08
N LEU A 132 26.28 10.08 27.77
CA LEU A 132 24.89 10.52 27.89
C LEU A 132 24.57 11.19 29.24
N ASP A 133 25.58 11.43 30.08
CA ASP A 133 25.44 12.01 31.43
C ASP A 133 24.38 11.30 32.30
N LEU A 134 24.46 9.97 32.36
CA LEU A 134 23.57 9.18 33.19
C LEU A 134 23.76 9.52 34.67
N SER A 135 22.65 9.57 35.41
CA SER A 135 22.69 9.72 36.87
C SER A 135 23.54 8.62 37.52
N LYS A 136 24.19 8.94 38.66
CA LYS A 136 25.01 7.98 39.44
C LYS A 136 24.30 6.63 39.68
N LYS A 137 22.98 6.65 39.86
CA LYS A 137 22.16 5.44 40.06
C LYS A 137 22.10 4.58 38.80
N LEU A 138 21.80 5.17 37.64
CA LEU A 138 21.72 4.45 36.37
C LEU A 138 23.11 4.01 35.90
N LEU A 139 24.12 4.87 36.06
CA LEU A 139 25.51 4.60 35.71
C LEU A 139 26.04 3.36 36.44
N LYS A 140 25.73 3.20 37.73
CA LYS A 140 26.11 2.01 38.52
C LYS A 140 25.43 0.71 38.05
N GLN A 141 24.25 0.80 37.43
CA GLN A 141 23.49 -0.36 36.95
C GLN A 141 23.83 -0.72 35.49
N ARG A 142 24.46 0.20 34.76
CA ARG A 142 24.78 0.07 33.33
C ARG A 142 25.79 -1.03 33.06
N GLU A 143 25.44 -1.94 32.17
CA GLU A 143 26.39 -2.83 31.51
C GLU A 143 26.82 -2.22 30.17
N VAL A 144 28.14 -2.06 29.97
CA VAL A 144 28.70 -1.56 28.70
C VAL A 144 29.00 -2.74 27.78
N VAL A 145 28.58 -2.65 26.53
CA VAL A 145 28.77 -3.67 25.50
C VAL A 145 29.35 -3.03 24.24
N LEU A 146 30.55 -3.42 23.85
CA LEU A 146 31.12 -3.05 22.56
C LEU A 146 30.49 -3.90 21.45
N LEU A 147 29.96 -3.26 20.42
CA LEU A 147 29.41 -3.89 19.22
C LEU A 147 30.32 -3.61 18.03
N ASP A 148 31.25 -4.52 17.79
CA ASP A 148 32.10 -4.50 16.61
C ASP A 148 31.33 -4.97 15.37
N ILE A 149 31.27 -4.14 14.32
CA ILE A 149 30.59 -4.46 13.04
C ILE A 149 31.35 -5.50 12.20
N TYR A 150 32.62 -5.77 12.52
CA TYR A 150 33.41 -6.87 11.93
C TYR A 150 32.99 -8.24 12.49
N ASP A 151 32.59 -8.31 13.76
CA ASP A 151 32.24 -9.55 14.45
C ASP A 151 30.79 -10.01 14.15
N ASP A 152 30.63 -11.32 13.93
CA ASP A 152 29.33 -11.97 13.70
C ASP A 152 28.67 -12.46 14.99
N LYS A 153 29.28 -12.26 16.17
CA LYS A 153 28.83 -12.80 17.48
C LYS A 153 27.34 -12.63 17.75
N TYR A 154 26.75 -11.50 17.38
CA TYR A 154 25.35 -11.19 17.66
C TYR A 154 24.41 -11.47 16.48
N LEU A 155 24.94 -11.95 15.34
CA LEU A 155 24.20 -12.10 14.10
C LEU A 155 23.83 -13.55 13.82
N ASN A 156 22.68 -13.74 13.16
CA ASN A 156 22.32 -15.02 12.59
C ASN A 156 23.02 -15.20 11.24
N LYS A 157 24.03 -16.08 11.20
CA LYS A 157 24.86 -16.31 10.01
C LYS A 157 24.10 -16.67 8.73
N ARG A 158 22.90 -17.27 8.84
CA ARG A 158 22.09 -17.65 7.66
C ARG A 158 21.18 -16.53 7.15
N ILE A 159 20.81 -15.60 8.03
CA ILE A 159 19.75 -14.62 7.76
C ILE A 159 20.33 -13.21 7.64
N ASP A 160 21.25 -12.83 8.53
CA ASP A 160 21.72 -11.46 8.66
C ASP A 160 22.99 -11.16 7.85
N ILE A 161 23.76 -12.20 7.49
CA ILE A 161 25.02 -12.03 6.74
C ILE A 161 24.75 -12.25 5.26
N ARG A 162 24.64 -11.14 4.52
CA ARG A 162 24.55 -11.13 3.06
C ARG A 162 25.89 -10.74 2.45
N GLY A 163 26.18 -11.22 1.25
CA GLY A 163 27.45 -10.95 0.58
C GLY A 163 27.70 -9.45 0.33
N ASP A 164 26.63 -8.68 0.13
CA ASP A 164 26.66 -7.23 -0.12
C ASP A 164 26.64 -6.38 1.16
N THR A 165 26.43 -6.98 2.33
CA THR A 165 26.41 -6.30 3.64
C THR A 165 27.45 -6.85 4.61
N ASP A 166 28.48 -7.55 4.10
CA ASP A 166 29.60 -8.05 4.90
C ASP A 166 30.80 -7.08 4.80
N PRO A 167 31.11 -6.28 5.84
CA PRO A 167 32.22 -5.33 5.86
C PRO A 167 33.59 -5.99 5.69
N ARG A 168 33.70 -7.30 5.92
CA ARG A 168 34.95 -8.07 5.71
C ARG A 168 35.24 -8.32 4.23
N LYS A 169 34.25 -8.10 3.37
CA LYS A 169 34.33 -8.31 1.92
C LYS A 169 34.05 -7.03 1.14
N PHE A 170 33.30 -6.10 1.74
CA PHE A 170 32.92 -4.85 1.11
C PHE A 170 34.09 -3.88 1.03
N ARG A 171 34.33 -3.32 -0.16
CA ARG A 171 35.21 -2.16 -0.40
C ARG A 171 34.42 -1.11 -1.16
N SER A 172 34.33 0.09 -0.60
CA SER A 172 33.68 1.24 -1.22
C SER A 172 34.43 1.66 -2.48
N ARG A 173 33.71 1.82 -3.59
CA ARG A 173 34.27 2.39 -4.83
C ARG A 173 34.37 3.90 -4.77
N LYS A 174 33.54 4.57 -3.97
CA LYS A 174 33.52 6.04 -3.84
C LYS A 174 34.56 6.56 -2.86
N THR A 175 34.82 5.84 -1.75
CA THR A 175 35.70 6.29 -0.67
C THR A 175 36.96 5.45 -0.51
N GLY A 176 37.02 4.26 -1.12
CA GLY A 176 38.11 3.30 -0.95
C GLY A 176 38.11 2.53 0.38
N ARG A 177 37.22 2.86 1.32
CA ARG A 177 37.14 2.26 2.66
C ARG A 177 36.67 0.80 2.62
N GLY A 178 37.18 0.02 3.57
CA GLY A 178 36.99 -1.43 3.63
C GLY A 178 37.87 -2.20 2.62
N PRO A 179 37.91 -3.54 2.66
CA PRO A 179 37.26 -4.38 3.66
C PRO A 179 37.90 -4.20 5.04
N LEU A 180 37.09 -4.32 6.08
CA LEU A 180 37.55 -4.23 7.46
C LEU A 180 38.36 -5.46 7.83
N THR A 181 39.43 -5.25 8.58
CA THR A 181 40.30 -6.26 9.18
C THR A 181 39.99 -6.40 10.69
N PRO A 182 40.46 -7.44 11.40
CA PRO A 182 40.20 -7.59 12.83
C PRO A 182 40.62 -6.40 13.71
N ASP A 183 41.63 -5.65 13.29
CA ASP A 183 42.23 -4.50 13.97
C ASP A 183 41.68 -3.15 13.48
N TRP A 184 40.58 -3.15 12.70
CA TRP A 184 40.08 -1.96 12.03
C TRP A 184 39.72 -0.80 12.98
N ILE A 185 39.32 -1.09 14.22
CA ILE A 185 38.97 -0.07 15.23
C ILE A 185 40.19 0.79 15.57
N ASP A 186 41.39 0.22 15.55
CA ASP A 186 42.62 0.94 15.90
C ASP A 186 43.22 1.67 14.69
N THR A 187 42.87 1.26 13.47
CA THR A 187 43.52 1.74 12.23
C THR A 187 42.64 2.62 11.34
N ALA A 188 41.32 2.60 11.52
CA ALA A 188 40.40 3.27 10.60
C ALA A 188 40.35 4.79 10.81
N GLU A 189 40.33 5.53 9.69
CA GLU A 189 40.12 6.97 9.66
C GLU A 189 39.23 7.33 8.45
N PRO A 190 38.20 8.18 8.62
CA PRO A 190 37.70 8.80 9.86
C PRO A 190 37.04 7.78 10.80
N MET A 191 36.88 8.16 12.08
CA MET A 191 36.29 7.35 13.14
C MET A 191 35.20 8.12 13.91
N MET A 192 34.14 7.41 14.28
CA MET A 192 33.15 7.86 15.26
C MET A 192 32.56 6.66 16.02
N CYS A 193 31.98 6.90 17.20
CA CYS A 193 31.25 5.89 17.96
C CYS A 193 29.83 6.34 18.33
N CYS A 194 28.86 5.46 18.11
CA CYS A 194 27.50 5.61 18.63
C CYS A 194 27.44 5.07 20.05
N TYR A 195 27.11 5.91 21.03
CA TYR A 195 26.83 5.52 22.41
C TYR A 195 25.33 5.40 22.60
N LYS A 196 24.78 4.17 22.56
CA LYS A 196 23.34 3.92 22.66
C LYS A 196 22.97 3.28 24.00
N VAL A 197 22.35 4.04 24.90
CA VAL A 197 21.81 3.50 26.16
C VAL A 197 20.38 3.04 25.94
N VAL A 198 20.12 1.77 26.21
CA VAL A 198 18.79 1.16 26.12
C VAL A 198 18.31 0.79 27.52
N GLN A 199 17.13 1.28 27.88
CA GLN A 199 16.40 0.94 29.09
C GLN A 199 15.11 0.23 28.69
N GLY A 200 14.92 -1.00 29.15
CA GLY A 200 13.68 -1.76 28.89
C GLY A 200 12.91 -2.01 30.18
N HIS A 201 11.62 -1.69 30.16
CA HIS A 201 10.67 -2.03 31.22
C HIS A 201 9.49 -2.83 30.64
N PHE A 202 9.20 -3.98 31.22
CA PHE A 202 8.03 -4.77 30.85
C PHE A 202 7.47 -5.49 32.09
N LYS A 203 6.27 -5.10 32.54
CA LYS A 203 5.61 -5.65 33.72
C LYS A 203 4.37 -6.45 33.31
N TRP A 204 4.53 -7.78 33.25
CA TRP A 204 3.43 -8.71 33.02
C TRP A 204 3.67 -10.00 33.80
N PHE A 205 2.65 -10.45 34.52
CA PHE A 205 2.75 -11.63 35.39
C PHE A 205 3.21 -12.87 34.60
N GLY A 206 4.33 -13.47 35.01
CA GLY A 206 4.92 -14.66 34.36
C GLY A 206 5.74 -14.40 33.09
N LEU A 207 5.76 -13.18 32.55
CA LEU A 207 6.49 -12.85 31.30
C LEU A 207 7.58 -11.78 31.46
N GLN A 208 7.58 -11.00 32.54
CA GLN A 208 8.54 -9.90 32.81
C GLN A 208 9.98 -10.24 32.41
N ASN A 209 10.61 -11.15 33.16
CA ASN A 209 12.03 -11.49 32.97
C ASN A 209 12.34 -12.12 31.60
N ARG A 210 11.34 -12.71 30.92
CA ARG A 210 11.54 -13.31 29.59
C ARG A 210 11.54 -12.24 28.50
N VAL A 211 10.62 -11.28 28.56
CA VAL A 211 10.53 -10.19 27.58
C VAL A 211 11.66 -9.19 27.78
N GLU A 212 11.98 -8.78 29.01
CA GLU A 212 13.13 -7.89 29.26
C GLU A 212 14.44 -8.48 28.72
N ARG A 213 14.67 -9.80 28.92
CA ARG A 213 15.83 -10.49 28.32
C ARG A 213 15.75 -10.59 26.78
N LEU A 214 14.56 -10.76 26.21
CA LEU A 214 14.38 -10.80 24.75
C LEU A 214 14.78 -9.45 24.14
N ILE A 215 14.35 -8.34 24.73
CA ILE A 215 14.67 -6.98 24.30
C ILE A 215 16.20 -6.81 24.21
N HIS A 216 16.91 -7.11 25.29
CA HIS A 216 18.37 -6.97 25.34
C HIS A 216 19.13 -8.04 24.55
N LYS A 217 18.48 -9.13 24.13
CA LYS A 217 19.04 -10.09 23.16
C LYS A 217 18.89 -9.59 21.73
N GLN A 218 17.83 -8.83 21.44
CA GLN A 218 17.52 -8.37 20.08
C GLN A 218 18.31 -7.12 19.68
N TYR A 219 18.55 -6.18 20.61
CA TYR A 219 19.27 -4.94 20.30
C TYR A 219 20.71 -5.13 19.79
N PRO A 220 21.56 -5.99 20.40
CA PRO A 220 22.89 -6.26 19.84
C PRO A 220 22.81 -6.73 18.38
N ARG A 221 21.89 -7.65 18.07
CA ARG A 221 21.66 -8.13 16.71
C ARG A 221 21.21 -7.02 15.77
N LEU A 222 20.22 -6.22 16.18
CA LEU A 222 19.66 -5.13 15.39
C LEU A 222 20.71 -4.05 15.12
N PHE A 223 21.42 -3.59 16.16
CA PHE A 223 22.45 -2.57 16.02
C PHE A 223 23.61 -3.07 15.18
N THR A 224 24.15 -4.26 15.42
CA THR A 224 25.24 -4.77 14.57
C THR A 224 24.80 -4.92 13.11
N ARG A 225 23.59 -5.44 12.84
CA ARG A 225 23.08 -5.57 11.46
C ARG A 225 22.92 -4.21 10.78
N PHE A 226 22.23 -3.28 11.43
CA PHE A 226 21.96 -1.95 10.90
C PHE A 226 23.26 -1.19 10.60
N HIS A 227 24.23 -1.22 11.50
CA HIS A 227 25.48 -0.48 11.31
C HIS A 227 26.41 -1.12 10.26
N ARG A 228 26.34 -2.44 10.06
CA ARG A 228 26.96 -3.08 8.88
C ARG A 228 26.33 -2.61 7.58
N GLU A 229 25.00 -2.45 7.55
CA GLU A 229 24.27 -1.92 6.39
C GLU A 229 24.64 -0.47 6.11
N VAL A 230 24.70 0.40 7.14
CA VAL A 230 25.15 1.79 7.00
C VAL A 230 26.52 1.85 6.33
N PHE A 231 27.52 1.08 6.81
CA PHE A 231 28.85 1.07 6.23
C PHE A 231 28.90 0.46 4.83
N CYS A 232 28.30 -0.71 4.62
CA CYS A 232 28.36 -1.41 3.33
C CYS A 232 27.53 -0.72 2.24
N TRP A 233 26.59 0.15 2.62
CA TRP A 233 25.83 0.97 1.67
C TRP A 233 26.42 2.36 1.47
N ILE A 234 27.63 2.65 1.96
CA ILE A 234 28.26 3.97 1.81
C ILE A 234 28.24 4.45 0.35
N ASP A 235 28.50 3.58 -0.63
CA ASP A 235 28.45 3.97 -2.04
C ASP A 235 27.07 4.45 -2.51
N ARG A 236 25.99 4.02 -1.84
CA ARG A 236 24.60 4.38 -2.15
C ARG A 236 24.21 5.74 -1.58
N TRP A 237 24.76 6.15 -0.44
CA TRP A 237 24.33 7.37 0.25
C TRP A 237 25.40 8.45 0.39
N TYR A 238 26.68 8.15 0.15
CA TYR A 238 27.80 9.09 0.40
C TYR A 238 27.65 10.45 -0.28
N HIS A 239 27.15 10.42 -1.51
CA HIS A 239 26.94 11.59 -2.38
C HIS A 239 25.66 12.38 -2.11
N LEU A 240 24.75 11.84 -1.28
CA LEU A 240 23.48 12.51 -0.98
C LEU A 240 23.75 13.68 -0.05
N THR A 241 23.03 14.78 -0.27
CA THR A 241 22.95 15.92 0.64
C THR A 241 21.93 15.63 1.75
N MET A 242 21.85 16.50 2.75
CA MET A 242 20.77 16.40 3.74
C MET A 242 19.39 16.61 3.12
N ASP A 243 19.28 17.42 2.06
CA ASP A 243 18.00 17.69 1.39
C ASP A 243 17.53 16.46 0.61
N ASP A 244 18.43 15.78 -0.11
CA ASP A 244 18.12 14.50 -0.78
C ASP A 244 17.63 13.43 0.22
N ILE A 245 18.21 13.43 1.43
CA ILE A 245 17.79 12.53 2.52
C ILE A 245 16.38 12.88 3.01
N ARG A 246 16.04 14.17 3.09
CA ARG A 246 14.71 14.62 3.53
C ARG A 246 13.65 14.25 2.51
N GLU A 247 13.91 14.47 1.23
CA GLU A 247 13.03 14.04 0.13
C GLU A 247 12.82 12.52 0.19
N MET A 248 13.91 11.74 0.37
CA MET A 248 13.80 10.28 0.50
C MET A 248 13.02 9.83 1.74
N GLU A 249 13.15 10.51 2.88
CA GLU A 249 12.37 10.21 4.08
C GLU A 249 10.88 10.48 3.87
N GLU A 250 10.52 11.55 3.16
CA GLU A 250 9.15 11.88 2.77
C GLU A 250 8.58 10.83 1.82
N GLU A 251 9.29 10.52 0.73
CA GLU A 251 8.90 9.44 -0.20
C GLU A 251 8.74 8.09 0.51
N THR A 252 9.63 7.80 1.47
CA THR A 252 9.57 6.57 2.25
C THR A 252 8.38 6.58 3.19
N ALA A 253 8.11 7.69 3.88
CA ALA A 253 6.95 7.81 4.76
C ALA A 253 5.64 7.64 3.98
N GLU A 254 5.53 8.24 2.80
CA GLU A 254 4.40 8.05 1.88
C GLU A 254 4.30 6.59 1.41
N HIS A 255 5.41 6.00 0.98
CA HIS A 255 5.44 4.61 0.55
C HIS A 255 5.00 3.64 1.67
N LEU A 256 5.48 3.85 2.88
CA LEU A 256 5.12 3.05 4.05
C LEU A 256 3.65 3.27 4.46
N ARG A 257 3.18 4.52 4.42
CA ARG A 257 1.75 4.85 4.64
C ARG A 257 0.88 4.16 3.60
N SER A 258 1.26 4.18 2.33
CA SER A 258 0.59 3.44 1.25
C SER A 258 0.60 1.93 1.56
N GLN A 259 1.75 1.34 1.88
CA GLN A 259 1.83 -0.08 2.21
C GLN A 259 1.02 -0.50 3.46
N LEU A 260 0.86 0.38 4.46
CA LEU A 260 0.21 0.09 5.74
C LEU A 260 -1.27 0.46 5.79
N ASN A 261 -1.65 1.57 5.16
CA ASN A 261 -3.03 1.98 5.03
C ASN A 261 -3.73 1.26 3.90
N GLU A 262 -3.01 0.78 2.90
CA GLU A 262 -3.63 0.31 1.67
C GLU A 262 -3.40 -1.20 1.42
N GLY A 263 -2.61 -1.89 2.24
CA GLY A 263 -2.07 -3.19 1.82
C GLY A 263 -1.26 -3.00 0.52
N PRO A 264 -0.92 -4.05 -0.23
CA PRO A 264 -0.44 -3.82 -1.59
C PRO A 264 -1.61 -3.25 -2.41
N LEU A 265 -1.72 -1.93 -2.59
CA LEU A 265 -2.39 -1.38 -3.76
C LEU A 265 -1.54 -1.69 -4.97
N ARG A 266 -1.64 -2.94 -5.41
CA ARG A 266 -1.34 -3.28 -6.79
C ARG A 266 -2.46 -2.66 -7.61
N GLY A 267 -2.25 -1.42 -8.04
CA GLY A 267 -3.09 -0.83 -9.08
C GLY A 267 -3.01 -1.78 -10.28
N MET A 268 -4.13 -2.38 -10.68
CA MET A 268 -4.17 -3.19 -11.90
C MET A 268 -4.67 -2.26 -13.00
N GLU A 269 -3.87 -2.06 -14.04
CA GLU A 269 -4.30 -1.31 -15.22
C GLU A 269 -4.84 -2.31 -16.24
N TYR A 270 -6.13 -2.23 -16.53
CA TYR A 270 -6.78 -3.01 -17.57
C TYR A 270 -6.96 -2.14 -18.81
N ARG A 271 -6.33 -2.54 -19.91
CA ARG A 271 -6.46 -1.88 -21.21
C ARG A 271 -7.45 -2.68 -22.05
N VAL A 272 -8.64 -2.15 -22.28
CA VAL A 272 -9.70 -2.84 -23.02
C VAL A 272 -9.80 -2.28 -24.43
N LEU A 273 -9.51 -3.09 -25.43
CA LEU A 273 -9.65 -2.69 -26.83
C LEU A 273 -11.09 -2.93 -27.30
N VAL A 274 -11.67 -1.95 -27.99
CA VAL A 274 -13.00 -2.07 -28.62
C VAL A 274 -13.01 -1.44 -30.02
N PRO A 275 -13.75 -2.02 -31.00
CA PRO A 275 -13.79 -1.53 -32.38
C PRO A 275 -14.84 -0.41 -32.56
N LEU A 276 -14.65 0.67 -31.82
CA LEU A 276 -15.55 1.83 -31.73
C LEU A 276 -14.74 3.12 -31.77
N GLU A 277 -15.36 4.20 -32.26
CA GLU A 277 -14.84 5.55 -32.00
C GLU A 277 -15.04 5.91 -30.52
N VAL A 278 -14.20 6.81 -30.00
CA VAL A 278 -14.30 7.33 -28.64
C VAL A 278 -15.70 7.94 -28.38
N ASP A 279 -16.21 8.75 -29.32
CA ASP A 279 -17.56 9.33 -29.19
C ASP A 279 -18.69 8.29 -29.26
N GLU A 280 -18.54 7.23 -30.07
CA GLU A 280 -19.52 6.13 -30.11
C GLU A 280 -19.54 5.37 -28.78
N TYR A 281 -18.37 5.07 -28.23
CA TYR A 281 -18.25 4.36 -26.96
C TYR A 281 -18.89 5.15 -25.81
N ARG A 282 -18.85 6.48 -25.83
CA ARG A 282 -19.56 7.31 -24.84
C ARG A 282 -21.05 6.96 -24.74
N ARG A 283 -21.74 6.77 -25.87
CA ARG A 283 -23.14 6.35 -25.92
C ARG A 283 -23.31 4.88 -25.55
N GLY A 284 -22.48 4.03 -26.16
CA GLY A 284 -22.54 2.59 -25.96
C GLY A 284 -22.32 2.16 -24.51
N GLN A 285 -21.41 2.80 -23.78
CA GLN A 285 -21.17 2.49 -22.38
C GLN A 285 -22.38 2.84 -21.50
N LEU A 286 -23.04 3.98 -21.73
CA LEU A 286 -24.18 4.42 -20.91
C LEU A 286 -25.37 3.50 -21.14
N PHE A 287 -25.66 3.19 -22.41
CA PHE A 287 -26.68 2.20 -22.77
C PHE A 287 -26.41 0.84 -22.12
N ALA A 288 -25.18 0.33 -22.23
CA ALA A 288 -24.83 -0.98 -21.69
C ALA A 288 -24.87 -1.00 -20.15
N VAL A 289 -24.50 0.10 -19.47
CA VAL A 289 -24.63 0.21 -18.01
C VAL A 289 -26.09 0.13 -17.59
N ALA A 290 -27.00 0.80 -18.30
CA ALA A 290 -28.43 0.73 -18.02
C ALA A 290 -28.98 -0.70 -18.19
N GLU A 291 -28.66 -1.36 -19.31
CA GLU A 291 -29.11 -2.74 -19.58
C GLU A 291 -28.49 -3.76 -18.62
N ALA A 292 -27.20 -3.62 -18.30
CA ALA A 292 -26.54 -4.47 -17.31
C ALA A 292 -27.17 -4.29 -15.92
N SER A 293 -27.48 -3.05 -15.52
CA SER A 293 -28.15 -2.77 -14.26
C SER A 293 -29.51 -3.45 -14.17
N LYS A 294 -30.32 -3.42 -15.23
CA LYS A 294 -31.62 -4.13 -15.31
C LYS A 294 -31.44 -5.64 -15.21
N ALA A 295 -30.45 -6.20 -15.89
CA ALA A 295 -30.17 -7.64 -15.90
C ALA A 295 -29.71 -8.16 -14.53
N GLU A 296 -29.07 -7.30 -13.73
CA GLU A 296 -28.52 -7.64 -12.42
C GLU A 296 -29.48 -7.35 -11.25
N THR A 297 -30.62 -6.69 -11.49
CA THR A 297 -31.53 -6.21 -10.43
C THR A 297 -32.82 -7.01 -10.33
N GLY A 298 -33.13 -7.55 -9.16
CA GLY A 298 -34.33 -8.34 -8.90
C GLY A 298 -34.30 -9.02 -7.52
N GLY A 299 -35.46 -9.19 -6.89
CA GLY A 299 -35.59 -10.00 -5.67
C GLY A 299 -34.80 -9.49 -4.47
N GLY A 300 -34.73 -8.17 -4.28
CA GLY A 300 -34.01 -7.52 -3.18
C GLY A 300 -32.51 -7.28 -3.42
N GLU A 301 -32.00 -7.62 -4.60
CA GLU A 301 -30.59 -7.45 -4.96
C GLU A 301 -30.42 -6.71 -6.29
N GLY A 302 -29.26 -6.08 -6.50
CA GLY A 302 -28.94 -5.31 -7.70
C GLY A 302 -28.64 -3.85 -7.44
N VAL A 303 -29.02 -2.99 -8.38
CA VAL A 303 -28.63 -1.59 -8.44
C VAL A 303 -29.79 -0.69 -8.03
N GLU A 304 -29.51 0.27 -7.18
CA GLU A 304 -30.41 1.35 -6.81
C GLU A 304 -29.74 2.69 -7.14
N VAL A 305 -30.37 3.50 -7.97
CA VAL A 305 -29.86 4.83 -8.33
C VAL A 305 -30.43 5.87 -7.37
N LEU A 306 -29.54 6.56 -6.63
CA LEU A 306 -29.93 7.57 -5.65
C LEU A 306 -29.85 8.99 -6.19
N LYS A 307 -28.80 9.29 -6.97
CA LYS A 307 -28.53 10.63 -7.48
C LYS A 307 -27.93 10.55 -8.88
N SER A 308 -28.32 11.49 -9.74
CA SER A 308 -27.71 11.77 -11.04
C SER A 308 -27.82 13.27 -11.28
N GLU A 309 -26.70 13.99 -11.33
CA GLU A 309 -26.71 15.45 -11.49
C GLU A 309 -25.42 15.96 -12.15
N PRO A 310 -25.43 17.13 -12.80
CA PRO A 310 -24.21 17.73 -13.30
C PRO A 310 -23.25 18.13 -12.17
N PHE A 311 -21.94 18.04 -12.41
CA PHE A 311 -20.90 18.53 -11.49
C PHE A 311 -19.83 19.32 -12.24
N THR A 312 -19.11 20.15 -11.48
CA THR A 312 -17.81 20.74 -11.85
C THR A 312 -16.89 20.62 -10.65
N SER A 313 -15.65 20.14 -10.84
CA SER A 313 -14.67 19.94 -9.77
C SER A 313 -13.24 20.08 -10.27
N SER A 314 -12.40 20.75 -9.48
CA SER A 314 -10.94 20.83 -9.66
C SER A 314 -10.16 19.84 -8.77
N ASP A 315 -10.85 19.04 -7.95
CA ASP A 315 -10.24 18.13 -6.98
C ASP A 315 -9.98 16.72 -7.56
N LEU A 316 -10.54 16.42 -8.73
CA LEU A 316 -10.51 15.07 -9.31
C LEU A 316 -9.20 14.73 -10.02
N ARG A 317 -8.56 15.71 -10.66
CA ARG A 317 -7.27 15.60 -11.35
C ARG A 317 -6.44 16.87 -11.09
N PRO A 318 -5.16 16.74 -10.67
CA PRO A 318 -4.32 17.90 -10.38
C PRO A 318 -4.18 18.84 -11.60
N GLY A 319 -4.52 20.11 -11.42
CA GLY A 319 -4.36 21.13 -12.46
C GLY A 319 -5.44 21.14 -13.56
N GLU A 320 -6.50 20.34 -13.41
CA GLU A 320 -7.62 20.27 -14.37
C GLU A 320 -8.95 20.57 -13.68
N GLU A 321 -9.78 21.44 -14.27
CA GLU A 321 -11.18 21.58 -13.89
C GLU A 321 -12.03 20.69 -14.80
N LEU A 322 -12.77 19.76 -14.19
CA LEU A 322 -13.56 18.76 -14.89
C LEU A 322 -15.04 18.99 -14.65
N SER A 323 -15.83 18.91 -15.72
CA SER A 323 -17.29 18.94 -15.68
C SER A 323 -17.89 17.70 -16.31
N GLY A 324 -19.02 17.25 -15.77
CA GLY A 324 -19.66 16.03 -16.22
C GLY A 324 -20.90 15.67 -15.41
N ILE A 325 -21.20 14.38 -15.31
CA ILE A 325 -22.32 13.86 -14.51
C ILE A 325 -21.79 13.10 -13.30
N TYR A 326 -22.29 13.46 -12.13
CA TYR A 326 -22.10 12.74 -10.88
C TYR A 326 -23.26 11.79 -10.68
N THR A 327 -22.96 10.53 -10.38
CA THR A 327 -23.99 9.56 -9.99
C THR A 327 -23.65 8.93 -8.64
N LYS A 328 -24.70 8.70 -7.84
CA LYS A 328 -24.61 7.93 -6.60
C LYS A 328 -25.55 6.74 -6.69
N LYS A 329 -25.02 5.53 -6.46
CA LYS A 329 -25.77 4.27 -6.52
C LYS A 329 -25.51 3.41 -5.28
N ILE A 330 -26.45 2.52 -4.97
CA ILE A 330 -26.28 1.44 -4.01
C ILE A 330 -26.31 0.10 -4.76
N TYR A 331 -25.35 -0.77 -4.45
CA TYR A 331 -25.33 -2.15 -4.89
C TYR A 331 -25.66 -3.10 -3.75
N HIS A 332 -26.75 -3.82 -3.89
CA HIS A 332 -27.19 -4.89 -3.00
C HIS A 332 -26.66 -6.23 -3.54
N VAL A 333 -25.59 -6.78 -2.95
CA VAL A 333 -24.80 -7.88 -3.57
C VAL A 333 -24.81 -9.20 -2.79
N LYS A 334 -25.79 -9.40 -1.90
CA LYS A 334 -25.82 -10.51 -0.94
C LYS A 334 -25.61 -11.89 -1.59
N SER A 335 -26.39 -12.24 -2.60
CA SER A 335 -26.28 -13.49 -3.35
C SER A 335 -25.29 -13.45 -4.52
N LYS A 336 -24.64 -12.30 -4.76
CA LYS A 336 -23.67 -12.11 -5.83
C LYS A 336 -22.22 -12.35 -5.38
N VAL A 337 -21.94 -12.24 -4.08
CA VAL A 337 -20.62 -12.53 -3.49
C VAL A 337 -20.42 -14.03 -3.18
N PRO A 338 -19.19 -14.55 -3.06
CA PRO A 338 -18.94 -15.96 -2.73
C PRO A 338 -19.59 -16.41 -1.41
N TRP A 339 -20.00 -17.67 -1.31
CA TRP A 339 -20.67 -18.22 -0.11
C TRP A 339 -19.91 -17.94 1.19
N ILE A 340 -18.58 -18.06 1.17
CA ILE A 340 -17.75 -17.83 2.35
C ILE A 340 -17.85 -16.36 2.81
N VAL A 341 -17.93 -15.40 1.89
CA VAL A 341 -18.10 -13.97 2.19
C VAL A 341 -19.48 -13.74 2.82
N ARG A 342 -20.55 -14.37 2.30
CA ARG A 342 -21.90 -14.26 2.86
C ARG A 342 -22.00 -14.76 4.30
N LYS A 343 -21.26 -15.82 4.64
CA LYS A 343 -21.26 -16.39 5.99
C LYS A 343 -20.42 -15.59 6.99
N MET A 344 -19.38 -14.93 6.51
CA MET A 344 -18.45 -14.19 7.37
C MET A 344 -18.96 -12.79 7.72
N PHE A 345 -19.77 -12.19 6.86
CA PHE A 345 -20.16 -10.79 7.00
C PHE A 345 -21.67 -10.61 7.20
N PRO A 346 -22.10 -9.64 8.03
CA PRO A 346 -23.52 -9.28 8.14
C PRO A 346 -24.03 -8.66 6.83
N GLU A 347 -25.35 -8.61 6.64
CA GLU A 347 -25.95 -8.05 5.41
C GLU A 347 -25.52 -6.61 5.13
N SER A 348 -25.31 -5.79 6.17
CA SER A 348 -24.82 -4.41 6.04
C SER A 348 -23.44 -4.29 5.40
N ALA A 349 -22.62 -5.35 5.44
CA ALA A 349 -21.34 -5.42 4.75
C ALA A 349 -21.44 -5.74 3.26
N LEU A 350 -22.64 -6.13 2.79
CA LEU A 350 -22.92 -6.56 1.41
C LEU A 350 -23.78 -5.52 0.65
N ILE A 351 -23.85 -4.30 1.21
CA ILE A 351 -24.46 -3.12 0.61
C ILE A 351 -23.31 -2.17 0.29
N LEU A 352 -23.03 -1.94 -0.99
CA LEU A 352 -21.93 -1.09 -1.44
C LEU A 352 -22.49 0.24 -1.95
N GLU A 353 -21.88 1.35 -1.60
CA GLU A 353 -22.19 2.67 -2.16
C GLU A 353 -21.19 2.98 -3.27
N GLU A 354 -21.67 3.30 -4.47
CA GLU A 354 -20.87 3.80 -5.58
C GLU A 354 -21.11 5.30 -5.77
N GLU A 355 -20.02 6.05 -5.84
CA GLU A 355 -20.00 7.43 -6.32
C GLU A 355 -19.16 7.49 -7.59
N CYS A 356 -19.70 8.05 -8.66
CA CYS A 356 -19.02 8.13 -9.95
C CYS A 356 -19.09 9.54 -10.52
N TRP A 357 -17.93 10.12 -10.81
CA TRP A 357 -17.72 11.38 -11.50
C TRP A 357 -17.32 11.10 -12.95
N ASN A 358 -18.27 11.19 -13.87
CA ASN A 358 -18.06 10.93 -15.29
C ASN A 358 -17.88 12.25 -16.06
N ALA A 359 -16.62 12.64 -16.27
CA ALA A 359 -16.21 13.79 -17.09
C ALA A 359 -15.56 13.29 -18.39
N TYR A 360 -16.34 12.52 -19.16
CA TYR A 360 -15.88 11.82 -20.36
C TYR A 360 -14.99 12.71 -21.25
N PRO A 361 -13.79 12.26 -21.67
CA PRO A 361 -13.31 10.87 -21.71
C PRO A 361 -12.71 10.33 -20.40
N TYR A 362 -12.66 11.14 -19.33
CA TYR A 362 -12.22 10.67 -18.02
C TYR A 362 -13.40 10.27 -17.13
N SER A 363 -13.20 9.29 -16.26
CA SER A 363 -14.15 9.01 -15.18
C SER A 363 -13.46 8.47 -13.94
N LYS A 364 -13.95 8.86 -12.76
CA LYS A 364 -13.54 8.32 -11.47
C LYS A 364 -14.74 7.69 -10.77
N THR A 365 -14.60 6.46 -10.35
CA THR A 365 -15.62 5.71 -9.59
C THR A 365 -15.02 5.27 -8.26
N VAL A 366 -15.74 5.51 -7.17
CA VAL A 366 -15.36 5.13 -5.81
C VAL A 366 -16.49 4.29 -5.24
N VAL A 367 -16.19 3.03 -4.93
CA VAL A 367 -17.11 2.08 -4.30
C VAL A 367 -16.68 1.91 -2.84
N THR A 368 -17.60 2.09 -1.89
CA THR A 368 -17.32 1.99 -0.45
C THR A 368 -18.36 1.12 0.25
N ASN A 369 -18.11 0.75 1.50
CA ASN A 369 -19.10 0.11 2.37
C ASN A 369 -19.24 0.95 3.66
N THR A 370 -19.98 2.04 3.57
CA THR A 370 -20.19 3.02 4.66
C THR A 370 -20.87 2.40 5.89
N GLY A 371 -21.79 1.46 5.68
CA GLY A 371 -22.63 0.88 6.72
C GLY A 371 -21.95 -0.09 7.67
N TYR A 372 -20.79 -0.65 7.31
CA TYR A 372 -20.09 -1.63 8.14
C TYR A 372 -18.56 -1.44 8.16
N MET A 373 -17.89 -1.51 7.02
CA MET A 373 -16.43 -1.47 6.92
C MET A 373 -15.88 -0.04 6.94
N LYS A 374 -16.69 0.96 6.61
CA LYS A 374 -16.29 2.38 6.55
C LYS A 374 -15.01 2.53 5.72
N ASN A 375 -13.92 2.99 6.34
CA ASN A 375 -12.64 3.22 5.69
C ASN A 375 -11.84 1.93 5.45
N ASP A 376 -12.27 0.80 6.01
CA ASP A 376 -11.60 -0.50 5.84
C ASP A 376 -12.00 -1.20 4.53
N PHE A 377 -12.88 -0.63 3.71
CA PHE A 377 -13.16 -1.11 2.35
C PHE A 377 -13.43 0.03 1.38
N TYR A 378 -12.66 0.06 0.29
CA TYR A 378 -12.99 0.87 -0.87
C TYR A 378 -12.43 0.26 -2.15
N ILE A 379 -13.05 0.58 -3.29
CA ILE A 379 -12.51 0.31 -4.61
C ILE A 379 -12.55 1.59 -5.42
N ILE A 380 -11.41 2.02 -5.94
CA ILE A 380 -11.28 3.18 -6.82
C ILE A 380 -11.02 2.66 -8.23
N ILE A 381 -11.82 3.13 -9.18
CA ILE A 381 -11.66 2.86 -10.61
C ILE A 381 -11.50 4.20 -11.31
N GLU A 382 -10.32 4.46 -11.86
CA GLU A 382 -10.08 5.61 -12.73
C GLU A 382 -10.00 5.12 -14.16
N SER A 383 -10.67 5.81 -15.08
CA SER A 383 -10.70 5.43 -16.49
C SER A 383 -10.38 6.60 -17.41
N MET A 384 -9.57 6.33 -18.43
CA MET A 384 -9.34 7.23 -19.57
C MET A 384 -9.67 6.48 -20.87
N HIS A 385 -10.29 7.18 -21.82
CA HIS A 385 -10.74 6.62 -23.09
C HIS A 385 -10.05 7.35 -24.24
N LEU A 386 -9.19 6.66 -24.99
CA LEU A 386 -8.35 7.24 -26.04
C LEU A 386 -8.54 6.51 -27.38
N ALA A 387 -8.42 7.26 -28.48
CA ALA A 387 -8.44 6.74 -29.84
C ALA A 387 -7.07 6.14 -30.23
N ASP A 388 -6.65 5.11 -29.50
CA ASP A 388 -5.40 4.38 -29.75
C ASP A 388 -5.58 2.86 -29.52
N SER A 389 -4.52 2.10 -29.78
CA SER A 389 -4.49 0.63 -29.63
C SER A 389 -3.93 0.17 -28.27
N GLY A 390 -4.01 1.00 -27.23
CA GLY A 390 -3.51 0.63 -25.90
C GLY A 390 -2.03 0.94 -25.68
N ASP A 391 -1.42 1.77 -26.52
CA ASP A 391 0.02 2.07 -26.49
C ASP A 391 0.39 3.28 -25.61
N THR A 392 -0.59 4.11 -25.22
CA THR A 392 -0.33 5.28 -24.38
C THR A 392 0.12 4.84 -22.98
N GLU A 393 1.37 5.11 -22.67
CA GLU A 393 1.92 4.86 -21.35
C GLU A 393 1.43 5.93 -20.36
N ASN A 394 0.94 5.49 -19.20
CA ASN A 394 0.41 6.36 -18.15
C ASN A 394 -0.75 7.29 -18.58
N ALA A 395 -1.74 6.79 -19.32
CA ALA A 395 -2.90 7.56 -19.78
C ALA A 395 -3.72 8.28 -18.68
N LEU A 396 -3.49 7.95 -17.41
CA LEU A 396 -4.18 8.54 -16.25
C LEU A 396 -3.29 9.47 -15.42
N ASP A 397 -2.06 9.75 -15.85
CA ASP A 397 -1.08 10.55 -15.11
C ASP A 397 -0.89 10.07 -13.67
N LEU A 398 -0.82 8.76 -13.50
CA LEU A 398 -0.62 8.12 -12.21
C LEU A 398 0.69 8.62 -11.57
N PRO A 399 0.69 8.83 -10.24
CA PRO A 399 1.91 9.09 -9.49
C PRO A 399 2.98 8.01 -9.73
N LYS A 400 4.26 8.41 -9.75
CA LYS A 400 5.40 7.53 -10.09
C LYS A 400 5.42 6.21 -9.31
N ASN A 401 5.02 6.24 -8.04
CA ASN A 401 4.96 5.07 -7.16
C ASN A 401 3.88 4.07 -7.61
N LEU A 402 2.66 4.54 -7.91
CA LEU A 402 1.58 3.69 -8.39
C LEU A 402 1.91 3.20 -9.81
N LEU A 403 2.47 4.06 -10.64
CA LEU A 403 2.92 3.74 -11.99
C LEU A 403 3.92 2.58 -11.99
N LYS A 404 4.93 2.60 -11.12
CA LYS A 404 5.97 1.56 -11.04
C LYS A 404 5.45 0.22 -10.52
N GLN A 405 4.42 0.22 -9.68
CA GLN A 405 3.90 -0.98 -9.02
C GLN A 405 2.76 -1.66 -9.77
N ARG A 406 2.17 -0.98 -10.76
CA ARG A 406 1.03 -1.49 -11.48
C ARG A 406 1.38 -2.69 -12.36
N ASP A 407 0.47 -3.64 -12.43
CA ASP A 407 0.50 -4.64 -13.50
C ASP A 407 -0.45 -4.20 -14.61
N VAL A 408 0.03 -4.21 -15.84
CA VAL A 408 -0.79 -3.92 -17.03
C VAL A 408 -1.35 -5.23 -17.60
N VAL A 409 -2.66 -5.26 -17.84
CA VAL A 409 -3.38 -6.40 -18.41
C VAL A 409 -4.15 -5.94 -19.64
N MET A 410 -3.74 -6.42 -20.81
CA MET A 410 -4.51 -6.25 -22.04
C MET A 410 -5.74 -7.17 -22.01
N LEU A 411 -6.92 -6.58 -22.23
CA LEU A 411 -8.19 -7.28 -22.35
C LEU A 411 -8.69 -7.17 -23.79
N ASP A 412 -8.69 -8.30 -24.49
CA ASP A 412 -9.24 -8.44 -25.83
C ASP A 412 -10.65 -9.04 -25.75
N ILE A 413 -11.65 -8.31 -26.27
CA ILE A 413 -13.05 -8.75 -26.27
C ILE A 413 -13.30 -9.99 -27.15
N TYR A 414 -12.40 -10.31 -28.08
CA TYR A 414 -12.40 -11.56 -28.84
C TYR A 414 -12.04 -12.77 -27.95
N ASP A 415 -11.12 -12.62 -26.99
CA ASP A 415 -10.66 -13.70 -26.12
C ASP A 415 -11.71 -14.10 -25.07
N ASP A 416 -11.79 -15.41 -24.79
CA ASP A 416 -12.66 -15.99 -23.77
C ASP A 416 -11.92 -16.30 -22.46
N LYS A 417 -10.60 -16.03 -22.39
CA LYS A 417 -9.70 -16.37 -21.26
C LYS A 417 -10.25 -16.00 -19.88
N TYR A 418 -10.91 -14.86 -19.75
CA TYR A 418 -11.42 -14.34 -18.48
C TYR A 418 -12.91 -14.65 -18.23
N LEU A 419 -13.57 -15.32 -19.19
CA LEU A 419 -15.02 -15.56 -19.16
C LEU A 419 -15.34 -16.99 -18.73
N ASN A 420 -16.45 -17.15 -18.01
CA ASN A 420 -17.05 -18.46 -17.78
C ASN A 420 -17.83 -18.87 -19.04
N LYS A 421 -17.33 -19.90 -19.74
CA LYS A 421 -17.91 -20.40 -20.99
C LYS A 421 -19.38 -20.79 -20.90
N LYS A 422 -19.88 -21.20 -19.73
CA LYS A 422 -21.27 -21.65 -19.55
C LYS A 422 -22.23 -20.49 -19.27
N THR A 423 -21.79 -19.44 -18.59
CA THR A 423 -22.67 -18.39 -18.07
C THR A 423 -22.48 -17.03 -18.72
N ASP A 424 -21.28 -16.73 -19.22
CA ASP A 424 -20.92 -15.39 -19.68
C ASP A 424 -20.94 -15.25 -21.20
N ILE A 425 -20.72 -16.35 -21.94
CA ILE A 425 -20.71 -16.36 -23.39
C ILE A 425 -22.12 -16.71 -23.88
N LYS A 426 -22.85 -15.71 -24.35
CA LYS A 426 -24.17 -15.89 -24.97
C LYS A 426 -24.06 -15.74 -26.49
N PRO A 427 -24.89 -16.45 -27.29
CA PRO A 427 -24.85 -16.33 -28.75
C PRO A 427 -25.05 -14.90 -29.27
N ASP A 428 -25.87 -14.10 -28.59
CA ASP A 428 -26.21 -12.71 -28.93
C ASP A 428 -25.17 -11.68 -28.45
N THR A 429 -24.22 -12.09 -27.61
CA THR A 429 -23.13 -11.23 -27.08
C THR A 429 -21.75 -11.80 -27.40
N ASN A 430 -21.66 -12.63 -28.46
CA ASN A 430 -20.41 -13.20 -28.93
C ASN A 430 -19.86 -12.42 -30.15
N PRO A 431 -18.78 -11.64 -30.00
CA PRO A 431 -18.22 -10.83 -31.08
C PRO A 431 -17.63 -11.67 -32.22
N ARG A 432 -17.32 -12.94 -31.98
CA ARG A 432 -16.80 -13.87 -33.00
C ARG A 432 -17.84 -14.26 -34.04
N THR A 433 -19.12 -14.09 -33.71
CA THR A 433 -20.26 -14.45 -34.56
C THR A 433 -21.18 -13.27 -34.85
N PHE A 434 -21.13 -12.21 -34.04
CA PHE A 434 -21.96 -11.02 -34.21
C PHE A 434 -21.49 -10.16 -35.39
N LYS A 435 -22.44 -9.76 -36.24
CA LYS A 435 -22.23 -8.75 -37.28
C LYS A 435 -23.35 -7.71 -37.20
N SER A 436 -22.97 -6.46 -37.02
CA SER A 436 -23.91 -5.34 -36.98
C SER A 436 -24.62 -5.17 -38.32
N LYS A 437 -25.94 -5.02 -38.29
CA LYS A 437 -26.76 -4.72 -39.47
C LYS A 437 -26.71 -3.25 -39.83
N LYS A 438 -26.51 -2.36 -38.85
CA LYS A 438 -26.48 -0.90 -39.06
C LYS A 438 -25.11 -0.40 -39.53
N THR A 439 -24.02 -0.94 -38.99
CA THR A 439 -22.65 -0.48 -39.28
C THR A 439 -21.85 -1.44 -40.15
N GLY A 440 -22.29 -2.70 -40.27
CA GLY A 440 -21.55 -3.75 -40.96
C GLY A 440 -20.33 -4.30 -40.20
N ARG A 441 -20.01 -3.76 -39.01
CA ARG A 441 -18.87 -4.19 -38.18
C ARG A 441 -19.06 -5.60 -37.64
N GLY A 442 -17.96 -6.35 -37.54
CA GLY A 442 -17.94 -7.76 -37.15
C GLY A 442 -18.29 -8.73 -38.31
N PRO A 443 -18.16 -10.05 -38.09
CA PRO A 443 -17.65 -10.69 -36.89
C PRO A 443 -16.16 -10.47 -36.70
N LEU A 444 -15.74 -10.32 -35.44
CA LEU A 444 -14.32 -10.13 -35.11
C LEU A 444 -13.55 -11.41 -35.37
N ARG A 445 -12.35 -11.27 -35.93
CA ARG A 445 -11.37 -12.34 -36.14
C ARG A 445 -10.27 -12.21 -35.08
N SER A 446 -9.39 -13.20 -34.98
CA SER A 446 -8.31 -13.19 -33.98
C SER A 446 -7.29 -12.05 -34.16
N ASP A 447 -7.24 -11.45 -35.35
CA ASP A 447 -6.37 -10.34 -35.73
C ASP A 447 -7.09 -8.97 -35.76
N TRP A 448 -8.33 -8.91 -35.24
CA TRP A 448 -9.22 -7.75 -35.42
C TRP A 448 -8.64 -6.41 -34.95
N THR A 449 -7.78 -6.42 -33.92
CA THR A 449 -7.13 -5.22 -33.37
C THR A 449 -6.22 -4.53 -34.38
N SER A 450 -5.73 -5.26 -35.39
CA SER A 450 -4.90 -4.74 -36.48
C SER A 450 -5.63 -4.67 -37.83
N SER A 451 -6.77 -5.34 -37.96
CA SER A 451 -7.49 -5.52 -39.23
C SER A 451 -8.83 -4.80 -39.29
N THR A 452 -9.20 -4.06 -38.25
CA THR A 452 -10.49 -3.37 -38.11
C THR A 452 -10.23 -1.91 -37.77
N GLU A 453 -11.02 -1.01 -38.33
CA GLU A 453 -11.08 0.39 -37.95
C GLU A 453 -12.56 0.78 -37.81
N PRO A 454 -12.94 1.59 -36.81
CA PRO A 454 -12.09 2.21 -35.79
C PRO A 454 -11.68 1.26 -34.66
N VAL A 455 -10.63 1.59 -33.92
CA VAL A 455 -10.24 0.97 -32.63
C VAL A 455 -9.95 2.06 -31.59
N MET A 456 -10.42 1.85 -30.36
CA MET A 456 -10.06 2.66 -29.21
C MET A 456 -9.67 1.77 -28.01
N CYS A 457 -9.03 2.39 -27.02
CA CYS A 457 -8.67 1.73 -25.77
C CYS A 457 -9.29 2.41 -24.55
N CYS A 458 -9.90 1.61 -23.69
CA CYS A 458 -10.31 2.01 -22.34
C CYS A 458 -9.19 1.65 -21.37
N TYR A 459 -8.46 2.64 -20.85
CA TYR A 459 -7.46 2.48 -19.79
C TYR A 459 -8.14 2.54 -18.44
N LYS A 460 -8.27 1.43 -17.72
CA LYS A 460 -8.96 1.34 -16.43
C LYS A 460 -8.02 0.92 -15.32
N VAL A 461 -7.67 1.83 -14.42
CA VAL A 461 -6.85 1.53 -13.24
C VAL A 461 -7.77 1.23 -12.06
N VAL A 462 -7.64 0.02 -11.52
CA VAL A 462 -8.42 -0.45 -10.38
C VAL A 462 -7.53 -0.57 -9.15
N GLN A 463 -7.92 0.10 -8.09
CA GLN A 463 -7.30 0.06 -6.76
C GLN A 463 -8.33 -0.49 -5.78
N ALA A 464 -8.07 -1.65 -5.18
CA ALA A 464 -8.99 -2.27 -4.23
C ALA A 464 -8.35 -2.36 -2.85
N HIS A 465 -9.03 -1.82 -1.84
CA HIS A 465 -8.62 -1.86 -0.45
C HIS A 465 -9.63 -2.67 0.37
N PHE A 466 -9.14 -3.63 1.15
CA PHE A 466 -9.96 -4.39 2.08
C PHE A 466 -9.17 -4.78 3.33
N LYS A 467 -9.36 -4.03 4.42
CA LYS A 467 -8.64 -4.21 5.68
C LYS A 467 -9.46 -5.05 6.66
N TRP A 468 -9.23 -6.35 6.62
CA TRP A 468 -9.83 -7.30 7.57
C TRP A 468 -8.84 -8.37 8.01
N PHE A 469 -8.72 -8.58 9.32
CA PHE A 469 -7.77 -9.53 9.90
C PHE A 469 -7.99 -10.95 9.36
N GLY A 470 -6.96 -11.52 8.72
CA GLY A 470 -6.98 -12.88 8.17
C GLY A 470 -7.69 -13.06 6.83
N LEU A 471 -8.35 -12.02 6.29
CA LEU A 471 -9.12 -12.09 5.03
C LEU A 471 -8.65 -11.11 3.95
N GLN A 472 -7.84 -10.11 4.30
CA GLN A 472 -7.33 -9.07 3.40
C GLN A 472 -6.92 -9.59 2.02
N SER A 473 -5.81 -10.33 1.94
CA SER A 473 -5.25 -10.76 0.66
C SER A 473 -6.13 -11.76 -0.10
N ARG A 474 -7.08 -12.42 0.57
CA ARG A 474 -8.01 -13.36 -0.07
C ARG A 474 -9.12 -12.59 -0.77
N VAL A 475 -9.69 -11.57 -0.12
CA VAL A 475 -10.77 -10.75 -0.69
C VAL A 475 -10.24 -9.83 -1.79
N GLU A 476 -9.11 -9.15 -1.59
CA GLU A 476 -8.46 -8.32 -2.62
C GLU A 476 -8.18 -9.15 -3.89
N ARG A 477 -7.68 -10.38 -3.74
CA ARG A 477 -7.45 -11.29 -4.88
C ARG A 477 -8.76 -11.68 -5.59
N VAL A 478 -9.85 -11.92 -4.85
CA VAL A 478 -11.15 -12.21 -5.45
C VAL A 478 -11.64 -11.00 -6.24
N ILE A 479 -11.53 -9.79 -5.70
CA ILE A 479 -11.90 -8.53 -6.35
C ILE A 479 -11.13 -8.39 -7.68
N HIS A 480 -9.79 -8.50 -7.65
CA HIS A 480 -8.99 -8.40 -8.86
C HIS A 480 -9.20 -9.55 -9.86
N LYS A 481 -9.67 -10.73 -9.43
CA LYS A 481 -10.11 -11.79 -10.36
C LYS A 481 -11.44 -11.46 -11.05
N GLN A 482 -12.33 -10.67 -10.43
CA GLN A 482 -13.63 -10.34 -11.03
C GLN A 482 -13.53 -9.24 -12.10
N TYR A 483 -12.62 -8.27 -11.97
CA TYR A 483 -12.54 -7.15 -12.91
C TYR A 483 -12.23 -7.53 -14.37
N PRO A 484 -11.25 -8.42 -14.67
CA PRO A 484 -11.04 -8.91 -16.04
C PRO A 484 -12.29 -9.54 -16.63
N ARG A 485 -13.01 -10.35 -15.85
CA ARG A 485 -14.26 -11.00 -16.24
C ARG A 485 -15.35 -9.97 -16.54
N LEU A 486 -15.54 -9.03 -15.61
CA LEU A 486 -16.54 -7.96 -15.70
C LEU A 486 -16.28 -7.07 -16.92
N PHE A 487 -15.06 -6.55 -17.05
CA PHE A 487 -14.69 -5.67 -18.16
C PHE A 487 -14.78 -6.39 -19.50
N THR A 488 -14.26 -7.60 -19.64
CA THR A 488 -14.33 -8.35 -20.91
C THR A 488 -15.78 -8.61 -21.31
N ARG A 489 -16.62 -9.06 -20.36
CA ARG A 489 -18.05 -9.33 -20.63
C ARG A 489 -18.79 -8.04 -21.01
N PHE A 490 -18.63 -6.98 -20.22
CA PHE A 490 -19.30 -5.70 -20.44
C PHE A 490 -18.97 -5.11 -21.82
N HIS A 491 -17.68 -5.09 -22.21
CA HIS A 491 -17.29 -4.50 -23.49
C HIS A 491 -17.71 -5.38 -24.69
N ARG A 492 -17.85 -6.71 -24.52
CA ARG A 492 -18.52 -7.57 -25.53
C ARG A 492 -19.98 -7.22 -25.70
N GLU A 493 -20.69 -6.99 -24.59
CA GLU A 493 -22.08 -6.56 -24.60
C GLU A 493 -22.23 -5.19 -25.28
N VAL A 494 -21.38 -4.21 -24.97
CA VAL A 494 -21.33 -2.90 -25.66
C VAL A 494 -21.21 -3.08 -27.17
N PHE A 495 -20.22 -3.83 -27.65
CA PHE A 495 -20.03 -4.03 -29.09
C PHE A 495 -21.18 -4.80 -29.75
N CYS A 496 -21.62 -5.91 -29.16
CA CYS A 496 -22.68 -6.73 -29.75
C CYS A 496 -24.07 -6.06 -29.69
N TRP A 497 -24.24 -5.04 -28.85
CA TRP A 497 -25.45 -4.22 -28.81
C TRP A 497 -25.37 -2.97 -29.67
N ILE A 498 -24.32 -2.78 -30.49
CA ILE A 498 -24.15 -1.58 -31.31
C ILE A 498 -25.42 -1.21 -32.10
N ASP A 499 -26.13 -2.17 -32.68
CA ASP A 499 -27.37 -1.92 -33.43
C ASP A 499 -28.49 -1.31 -32.58
N LYS A 500 -28.45 -1.49 -31.25
CA LYS A 500 -29.45 -0.97 -30.30
C LYS A 500 -29.17 0.48 -29.89
N TRP A 501 -27.90 0.92 -29.89
CA TRP A 501 -27.51 2.20 -29.32
C TRP A 501 -26.81 3.17 -30.27
N ILE A 502 -26.30 2.71 -31.43
CA ILE A 502 -25.46 3.54 -32.31
C ILE A 502 -26.17 4.80 -32.85
N GLU A 503 -27.49 4.74 -33.01
CA GLU A 503 -28.33 5.84 -33.49
C GLU A 503 -28.96 6.68 -32.37
N LEU A 504 -28.73 6.33 -31.10
CA LEU A 504 -29.28 7.10 -29.98
C LEU A 504 -28.54 8.44 -29.84
N THR A 505 -29.27 9.49 -29.52
CA THR A 505 -28.65 10.77 -29.12
C THR A 505 -28.28 10.72 -27.64
N MET A 506 -27.42 11.65 -27.19
CA MET A 506 -27.12 11.78 -25.76
C MET A 506 -28.37 12.13 -24.94
N GLU A 507 -29.32 12.88 -25.52
CA GLU A 507 -30.61 13.20 -24.90
C GLU A 507 -31.45 11.93 -24.69
N SER A 508 -31.60 11.08 -25.72
CA SER A 508 -32.30 9.80 -25.58
C SER A 508 -31.65 8.84 -24.59
N ILE A 509 -30.32 8.91 -24.43
CA ILE A 509 -29.60 8.15 -23.40
C ILE A 509 -29.95 8.67 -22.00
N GLN A 510 -30.04 9.98 -21.80
CA GLN A 510 -30.42 10.57 -20.51
C GLN A 510 -31.85 10.20 -20.12
N GLU A 511 -32.80 10.30 -21.05
CA GLU A 511 -34.18 9.85 -20.84
C GLU A 511 -34.22 8.35 -20.44
N MET A 512 -33.44 7.51 -21.14
CA MET A 512 -33.34 6.10 -20.81
C MET A 512 -32.73 5.84 -19.43
N GLU A 513 -31.77 6.65 -18.97
CA GLU A 513 -31.18 6.53 -17.64
C GLU A 513 -32.22 6.86 -16.55
N GLU A 514 -33.05 7.90 -16.76
CA GLU A 514 -34.15 8.26 -15.86
C GLU A 514 -35.22 7.15 -15.78
N GLU A 515 -35.68 6.66 -16.93
CA GLU A 515 -36.61 5.53 -17.00
C GLU A 515 -36.03 4.27 -16.34
N THR A 516 -34.75 4.02 -16.55
CA THR A 516 -34.04 2.88 -15.96
C THR A 516 -33.97 3.02 -14.45
N ALA A 517 -33.67 4.21 -13.91
CA ALA A 517 -33.62 4.43 -12.47
C ALA A 517 -34.96 4.11 -11.79
N GLU A 518 -36.08 4.53 -12.38
CA GLU A 518 -37.42 4.21 -11.86
C GLU A 518 -37.75 2.72 -12.01
N LEU A 519 -37.42 2.10 -13.16
CA LEU A 519 -37.61 0.68 -13.36
C LEU A 519 -36.83 -0.15 -12.33
N LEU A 520 -35.58 0.22 -12.04
CA LEU A 520 -34.72 -0.48 -11.06
C LEU A 520 -35.32 -0.44 -9.66
N LYS A 521 -35.91 0.69 -9.22
CA LYS A 521 -36.61 0.78 -7.93
C LYS A 521 -37.75 -0.23 -7.82
N SER A 522 -38.51 -0.42 -8.91
CA SER A 522 -39.60 -1.40 -8.95
C SER A 522 -39.09 -2.84 -8.96
N GLN A 523 -38.05 -3.13 -9.76
CA GLN A 523 -37.44 -4.45 -9.87
C GLN A 523 -36.72 -4.86 -8.60
N LEU A 524 -36.10 -3.94 -7.87
CA LEU A 524 -35.45 -4.27 -6.60
C LEU A 524 -36.45 -4.82 -5.58
N LYS A 525 -37.70 -4.33 -5.59
CA LYS A 525 -38.78 -4.77 -4.69
C LYS A 525 -39.51 -6.03 -5.18
N GLN A 526 -39.38 -6.40 -6.44
CA GLN A 526 -40.22 -7.41 -7.11
C GLN A 526 -39.39 -8.48 -7.85
N GLY A 527 -39.98 -9.64 -8.13
CA GLY A 527 -39.32 -10.69 -8.93
C GLY A 527 -38.27 -11.51 -8.20
N ASN A 528 -37.50 -12.29 -8.96
CA ASN A 528 -36.47 -13.21 -8.46
C ASN A 528 -35.07 -12.62 -8.62
N VAL A 529 -34.17 -13.02 -7.72
CA VAL A 529 -32.73 -12.76 -7.83
C VAL A 529 -32.19 -13.29 -9.16
N ARG A 530 -31.36 -12.48 -9.85
CA ARG A 530 -30.81 -12.77 -11.18
C ARG A 530 -29.45 -12.12 -11.41
N GLY A 531 -28.82 -12.44 -12.54
CA GLY A 531 -27.55 -11.87 -12.96
C GLY A 531 -26.33 -12.71 -12.55
N MET A 532 -25.16 -12.08 -12.51
CA MET A 532 -23.87 -12.74 -12.29
C MET A 532 -23.68 -13.13 -10.82
N VAL A 533 -23.11 -14.32 -10.61
CA VAL A 533 -22.61 -14.78 -9.31
C VAL A 533 -21.08 -14.93 -9.39
N CYS A 534 -20.38 -14.57 -8.31
CA CYS A 534 -18.95 -14.84 -8.18
C CYS A 534 -18.70 -16.36 -8.21
N ASN A 535 -17.84 -16.84 -9.11
CA ASN A 535 -17.39 -18.23 -9.09
C ASN A 535 -16.48 -18.43 -7.85
N SER A 536 -16.83 -19.34 -6.95
CA SER A 536 -15.90 -19.82 -5.92
C SER A 536 -15.01 -20.92 -6.49
N ASP A 537 -13.73 -20.92 -6.12
CA ASP A 537 -12.81 -22.03 -6.39
C ASP A 537 -13.28 -23.36 -5.70
N ASP A 538 -14.34 -23.30 -4.87
CA ASP A 538 -14.95 -24.41 -4.12
C ASP A 538 -16.01 -25.21 -4.91
N ASP A 539 -16.32 -24.87 -6.17
CA ASP A 539 -17.23 -25.65 -7.05
C ASP A 539 -16.48 -26.72 -7.89
N LYS A 540 -15.35 -27.23 -7.37
CA LYS A 540 -14.62 -28.38 -7.92
C LYS A 540 -14.35 -29.45 -6.87
#